data_AF-A0A916LH90-F1
#
_entry.id   AF-A0A916LH90-F1
#
_cell.length_a   1.000
_cell.length_b   1.000
_cell.length_c   1.000
_cell.angle_alpha   90.00
_cell.angle_beta   90.00
_cell.angle_gamma   90.00
#
_symmetry.space_group_name_H-M   'P 1'
#
loop_
_entity.id
_entity.type
_entity.pdbx_description
1 polymer ?
#
loop_
_entity_poly.entity_id
_entity_poly.type
_entity_poly.pdbx_seq_one_letter_code
_entity_poly.pdbx_strand_id
1 'polypeptide(L)' 'MDVRGNATRARIVLFRKPIERRAKDTEELGELLHEILVAQVAIYLDVDPSVIDPTIDD' A
#
# COMPACT_ATOMS: atom_id res chain seq x y z
N MET A 1 -18.91 -2.44 -3.83
CA MET A 1 -19.83 -3.35 -4.51
C MET A 1 -19.78 -3.05 -6.00
N ASP A 2 -19.72 -4.05 -6.88
CA ASP A 2 -19.79 -3.81 -8.32
C ASP A 2 -21.18 -3.33 -8.74
N VAL A 3 -21.39 -3.03 -10.03
CA VAL A 3 -22.72 -2.62 -10.56
C VAL A 3 -23.82 -3.67 -10.37
N ARG A 4 -23.47 -4.88 -9.92
CA ARG A 4 -24.35 -6.02 -9.64
C ARG A 4 -24.50 -6.30 -8.14
N GLY A 5 -23.93 -5.48 -7.27
CA GLY A 5 -24.01 -5.65 -5.82
C GLY A 5 -23.03 -6.66 -5.22
N ASN A 6 -22.12 -7.25 -6.00
CA ASN A 6 -21.12 -8.18 -5.47
C ASN A 6 -20.03 -7.43 -4.74
N ALA A 7 -19.48 -8.05 -3.68
CA ALA A 7 -18.26 -7.58 -3.05
C ALA A 7 -17.17 -7.47 -4.13
N THR A 8 -16.81 -6.24 -4.47
CA THR A 8 -15.71 -5.99 -5.38
C THR A 8 -14.46 -6.47 -4.67
N ARG A 9 -13.63 -7.28 -5.35
CA ARG A 9 -12.32 -7.67 -4.80
C ARG A 9 -11.59 -6.39 -4.33
N ALA A 10 -10.97 -6.46 -3.16
CA ALA A 10 -10.10 -5.40 -2.66
C ALA A 10 -9.06 -5.02 -3.71
N ARG A 11 -8.87 -3.73 -3.95
CA ARG A 11 -7.89 -3.19 -4.90
C ARG A 11 -7.21 -1.99 -4.27
N ILE A 12 -5.89 -1.98 -4.29
CA ILE A 12 -5.06 -0.82 -3.95
C ILE A 12 -4.56 -0.25 -5.27
N VAL A 13 -4.82 1.04 -5.51
CA VAL A 13 -4.44 1.72 -6.75
C VAL A 13 -3.30 2.69 -6.44
N LEU A 14 -2.17 2.51 -7.13
CA LEU A 14 -0.99 3.36 -6.97
C LEU A 14 -0.80 4.23 -8.20
N PHE A 15 -0.60 5.53 -7.97
CA PHE A 15 -0.24 6.47 -9.04
C PHE A 15 1.27 6.48 -9.23
N ARG A 16 1.73 5.82 -10.30
CA ARG A 16 3.16 5.62 -10.59
C ARG A 16 3.97 6.92 -10.61
N LYS A 17 3.56 7.92 -11.42
CA LYS A 17 4.34 9.15 -11.63
C LYS A 17 4.59 9.96 -10.34
N PRO A 18 3.59 10.14 -9.45
CA PRO A 18 3.83 10.73 -8.13
C PRO A 18 4.85 9.98 -7.26
N ILE A 19 4.84 8.65 -7.27
CA ILE A 19 5.72 7.84 -6.41
C ILE A 19 7.16 7.89 -6.96
N GLU A 20 7.34 7.71 -8.27
CA GLU A 20 8.66 7.82 -8.94
C GLU A 20 9.33 9.18 -8.72
N ARG A 21 8.57 10.26 -8.52
CA ARG A 21 9.11 11.60 -8.27
C ARG A 21 9.66 11.80 -6.85
N ARG A 22 9.31 10.91 -5.92
CA ARG A 22 9.70 11.00 -4.50
C ARG A 22 10.94 10.16 -4.19
N ALA A 23 11.12 9.05 -4.90
CA ALA A 23 12.31 8.21 -4.80
C ALA A 23 13.44 8.73 -5.70
N LYS A 24 14.69 8.66 -5.23
CA LYS A 24 15.88 9.04 -5.98
C LYS A 24 16.39 7.92 -6.89
N ASP A 25 16.16 6.67 -6.49
CA ASP A 25 16.56 5.47 -7.22
C ASP A 25 15.52 4.34 -7.07
N THR A 26 15.83 3.17 -7.63
CA THR A 26 14.95 2.00 -7.61
C THR A 26 14.87 1.32 -6.25
N GLU A 27 15.87 1.50 -5.39
CA GLU A 27 15.91 0.92 -4.04
C GLU A 27 14.97 1.72 -3.13
N GLU A 28 15.13 3.05 -3.08
CA GLU A 28 14.23 3.96 -2.35
C GLU A 28 12.79 3.87 -2.88
N LEU A 29 12.60 3.58 -4.17
CA LEU A 29 11.28 3.32 -4.74
C LEU A 29 10.66 2.04 -4.17
N GLY A 30 11.46 0.99 -4.00
CA GLY A 30 11.03 -0.28 -3.41
C GLY A 30 10.59 -0.11 -1.96
N GLU A 31 11.39 0.59 -1.18
CA GLU A 31 11.10 0.94 0.22
C GLU A 31 9.81 1.76 0.33
N LEU A 32 9.70 2.84 -0.46
CA LEU A 32 8.51 3.70 -0.46
C LEU A 32 7.24 2.93 -0.87
N LEU A 33 7.34 2.04 -1.86
CA LEU A 33 6.22 1.20 -2.27
C LEU A 33 5.81 0.22 -1.17
N HIS A 34 6.80 -0.36 -0.48
CA HIS A 34 6.58 -1.28 0.62
C HIS A 34 5.82 -0.59 1.77
N GLU A 35 6.32 0.55 2.26
CA GLU A 35 5.66 1.35 3.31
C GLU A 35 4.22 1.70 2.95
N ILE A 36 4.00 2.21 1.72
CA ILE A 36 2.66 2.57 1.25
C ILE A 36 1.75 1.35 1.24
N LEU A 37 2.21 0.21 0.74
CA LEU A 37 1.39 -0.99 0.63
C LEU A 37 1.02 -1.53 2.01
N VAL A 38 1.96 -1.59 2.95
CA VAL A 38 1.69 -2.03 4.33
C VAL A 38 0.63 -1.14 4.98
N ALA A 39 0.80 0.19 4.91
CA ALA A 39 -0.16 1.13 5.47
C ALA A 39 -1.56 1.01 4.82
N GLN A 40 -1.64 0.88 3.49
CA GLN A 40 -2.92 0.75 2.78
C GLN A 40 -3.63 -0.58 3.09
N VAL A 41 -2.89 -1.67 3.24
CA VAL A 41 -3.46 -2.97 3.63
C VAL A 41 -3.95 -2.94 5.08
N ALA A 42 -3.18 -2.33 5.98
CA ALA A 42 -3.56 -2.18 7.40
C ALA A 42 -4.87 -1.38 7.55
N ILE A 43 -4.98 -0.25 6.84
CA ILE A 43 -6.22 0.55 6.77
C ILE A 43 -7.39 -0.28 6.24
N TYR A 44 -7.18 -1.09 5.20
CA TYR A 44 -8.24 -1.91 4.63
C TYR A 44 -8.75 -2.99 5.59
N LEU A 45 -7.85 -3.52 6.44
CA LEU A 45 -8.16 -4.58 7.40
C LEU A 45 -8.52 -4.05 8.80
N ASP A 46 -8.47 -2.74 9.03
CA ASP A 46 -8.68 -2.07 10.32
C ASP A 46 -7.76 -2.61 11.42
N VAL A 47 -6.47 -2.75 11.08
CA VAL A 47 -5.43 -3.20 12.01
C VAL A 47 -4.26 -2.24 12.00
N ASP A 48 -3.39 -2.39 12.98
CA ASP A 48 -2.12 -1.66 13.04
C ASP A 48 -1.15 -2.14 11.92
N PRO A 49 -0.38 -1.25 11.28
CA PRO A 49 0.62 -1.61 10.26
C PRO A 49 1.61 -2.68 10.70
N SER A 50 2.01 -2.70 11.98
CA SER A 50 2.92 -3.72 12.53
C SER A 50 2.36 -5.15 12.47
N VAL A 51 1.04 -5.30 12.37
CA VAL A 51 0.38 -6.60 12.17
C VAL A 51 0.60 -7.13 10.76
N ILE A 52 0.74 -6.23 9.78
CA ILE A 52 0.97 -6.57 8.38
C ILE A 52 2.45 -6.78 8.11
N ASP A 53 3.30 -5.89 8.64
CA ASP A 53 4.74 -6.04 8.63
C ASP A 53 5.33 -5.61 9.98
N PRO A 54 5.80 -6.56 10.82
CA PRO A 54 6.42 -6.24 12.10
C PRO A 54 7.72 -5.44 12.03
N THR A 55 8.35 -5.36 10.84
CA THR A 55 9.63 -4.67 10.63
C THR A 55 9.45 -3.24 10.13
N ILE A 56 8.22 -2.72 10.02
CA ILE A 56 7.96 -1.39 9.46
C ILE A 56 8.39 -0.22 10.37
N ASP A 57 8.55 -0.48 11.67
CA ASP A 57 8.97 0.51 12.67
C ASP A 57 10.49 0.46 12.98
N ASP A 58 11.22 -0.51 12.40
CA ASP A 58 12.68 -0.68 12.54
C ASP A 58 13.46 0.09 11.45
#